data_AF-A0A2V0QIL1-F1
#
_entry.id   AF-A0A2V0QIL1-F1
#
_cell.length_a   1.000
_cell.length_b   1.000
_cell.length_c   1.000
_cell.angle_alpha   90.00
_cell.angle_beta   90.00
_cell.angle_gamma   90.00
#
_symmetry.space_group_name_H-M   'P 1'
#
loop_
_entity.id
_entity.type
_entity.pdbx_description
1 polymer ?
#
loop_
_entity_poly.entity_id
_entity_poly.type
_entity_poly.pdbx_seq_one_letter_code
_entity_poly.pdbx_strand_id
1 'polypeptide(L)'
;MLHHRHLNTELDPDIKDSQLPKTRIRFYGLLLRDALGVSTLMTLRSVNNFGLLGLFARGSHASRLDRRLAMAFIIAVGGGITWVGGGWDVLWLWVVPAFTILPLILRVRSIAEHGGRLDHPNASNARSIDVGIIERFLWAPCHINRHWEHHLCPAVPTYNLSLLTARLASFFPQSSAAQRTQGYFFSARSLVSELYPNTTPPWLAD
;
A
#
# COMPACT_ATOMS: atom_id res chain seq x y z
N MET A 1 -11.50 -3.65 -11.62
CA MET A 1 -10.25 -3.35 -10.90
C MET A 1 -9.10 -3.66 -11.85
N LEU A 2 -8.40 -2.65 -12.40
CA LEU A 2 -7.37 -2.85 -13.45
C LEU A 2 -6.20 -3.72 -12.96
N HIS A 3 -5.83 -3.57 -11.69
CA HIS A 3 -4.82 -4.39 -11.01
C HIS A 3 -5.08 -5.90 -11.19
N HIS A 4 -6.29 -6.40 -10.91
CA HIS A 4 -6.58 -7.84 -11.07
C HIS A 4 -6.55 -8.33 -12.52
N ARG A 5 -6.85 -7.44 -13.47
CA ARG A 5 -6.83 -7.78 -14.90
C ARG A 5 -5.41 -7.85 -15.45
N HIS A 6 -4.53 -6.99 -14.94
CA HIS A 6 -3.17 -6.80 -15.41
C HIS A 6 -2.14 -7.18 -14.33
N LEU A 7 -2.49 -8.11 -13.46
CA LEU A 7 -1.72 -8.47 -12.27
C LEU A 7 -0.26 -8.78 -12.59
N ASN A 8 0.67 -8.07 -11.96
CA ASN A 8 2.12 -8.23 -12.14
C ASN A 8 2.60 -8.04 -13.60
N THR A 9 1.81 -7.40 -14.46
CA THR A 9 2.21 -7.03 -15.83
C THR A 9 2.65 -5.57 -15.87
N GLU A 10 3.27 -5.14 -16.97
CA GLU A 10 3.65 -3.73 -17.17
C GLU A 10 2.44 -2.76 -17.18
N LEU A 11 1.24 -3.28 -17.43
CA LEU A 11 -0.01 -2.52 -17.42
C LEU A 11 -0.66 -2.46 -16.03
N ASP A 12 -0.06 -3.10 -15.02
CA ASP A 12 -0.52 -3.01 -13.65
C ASP A 12 -0.34 -1.57 -13.12
N PRO A 13 -1.42 -0.86 -12.72
CA PRO A 13 -1.29 0.49 -12.17
C PRO A 13 -0.41 0.55 -10.92
N ASP A 14 -0.29 -0.55 -10.17
CA ASP A 14 0.34 -0.58 -8.85
C ASP A 14 1.84 -0.98 -8.91
N ILE A 15 2.35 -1.31 -10.10
CA ILE A 15 3.73 -1.80 -10.26
C ILE A 15 4.78 -0.78 -9.77
N LYS A 16 4.51 0.52 -9.97
CA LYS A 16 5.42 1.59 -9.55
C LYS A 16 5.54 1.69 -8.03
N ASP A 17 4.45 1.45 -7.32
CA ASP A 17 4.42 1.55 -5.86
C ASP A 17 5.04 0.33 -5.19
N SER A 18 5.03 -0.82 -5.88
CA SER A 18 5.66 -2.07 -5.42
C SER A 18 7.19 -2.13 -5.59
N GLN A 19 7.81 -1.11 -6.20
CA GLN A 19 9.24 -1.11 -6.46
C GLN A 19 10.05 -1.10 -5.17
N LEU A 20 10.87 -2.14 -4.99
CA LEU A 20 11.67 -2.32 -3.81
C LEU A 20 12.86 -1.34 -3.77
N PRO A 21 13.03 -0.52 -2.71
CA PRO A 21 14.22 0.28 -2.54
C PRO A 21 15.47 -0.61 -2.49
N LYS A 22 16.58 -0.18 -3.11
CA LYS A 22 17.78 -1.02 -3.26
C LYS A 22 18.42 -1.49 -1.94
N THR A 23 18.25 -0.74 -0.85
CA THR A 23 18.87 -1.05 0.44
C THR A 23 17.91 -0.77 1.59
N ARG A 24 18.14 -1.46 2.72
CA ARG A 24 17.35 -1.29 3.96
C ARG A 24 17.35 0.16 4.46
N ILE A 25 18.49 0.86 4.35
CA ILE A 25 18.60 2.28 4.74
C ILE A 25 17.71 3.16 3.85
N ARG A 26 17.71 2.91 2.53
CA ARG A 26 16.85 3.65 1.59
C ARG A 26 15.38 3.37 1.82
N PHE A 27 15.02 2.14 2.19
CA PHE A 27 13.67 1.79 2.57
C PHE A 27 13.19 2.59 3.78
N TYR A 28 13.94 2.59 4.89
CA TYR A 28 13.56 3.37 6.07
C TYR A 28 13.60 4.88 5.83
N GLY A 29 14.56 5.38 5.06
CA GLY A 29 14.60 6.79 4.66
C GLY A 29 13.38 7.21 3.85
N LEU A 30 12.86 6.30 3.02
CA LEU A 30 11.64 6.51 2.26
C LEU A 30 10.40 6.53 3.17
N LEU A 31 10.30 5.61 4.14
CA LEU A 31 9.23 5.62 5.14
C LEU A 31 9.25 6.90 6.00
N LEU A 32 10.44 7.36 6.42
CA LEU A 32 10.58 8.62 7.14
C LEU A 32 10.13 9.80 6.30
N ARG A 33 10.49 9.83 5.01
CA ARG A 33 10.07 10.88 4.08
C ARG A 33 8.54 10.92 3.92
N ASP A 34 7.87 9.77 3.95
CA ASP A 34 6.41 9.72 3.95
C ASP A 34 5.82 10.22 5.26
N ALA A 35 6.37 9.78 6.40
CA ALA A 35 5.92 10.21 7.72
C ALA A 35 6.04 11.73 7.91
N LEU A 36 7.00 12.37 7.23
CA LEU A 36 7.17 13.82 7.19
C LEU A 36 6.31 14.52 6.10
N GLY A 37 5.57 13.77 5.29
CA GLY A 37 4.71 14.27 4.21
C GLY A 37 5.44 14.81 2.98
N VAL A 38 6.77 14.71 2.95
CA VAL A 38 7.60 15.23 1.87
C VAL A 38 7.33 14.48 0.56
N SER A 39 7.13 13.16 0.62
CA SER A 39 6.78 12.36 -0.57
C SER A 39 5.51 12.89 -1.24
N THR A 40 4.43 13.10 -0.45
CA THR A 40 3.14 13.57 -0.95
C THR A 40 3.25 14.96 -1.56
N LEU A 41 4.01 15.87 -0.95
CA LEU A 41 4.25 17.20 -1.50
C LEU A 41 4.99 17.15 -2.85
N MET A 42 5.92 16.21 -3.02
CA MET A 42 6.61 16.00 -4.30
C MET A 42 5.66 15.43 -5.37
N THR A 43 4.83 14.44 -5.04
CA THR A 43 3.83 13.88 -5.97
C THR A 43 2.66 14.82 -6.25
N LEU A 44 2.33 15.74 -5.33
CA LEU A 44 1.34 16.79 -5.58
C LEU A 44 1.75 17.75 -6.69
N ARG A 45 3.05 17.86 -7.03
CA ARG A 45 3.46 18.61 -8.23
C ARG A 45 3.12 17.88 -9.53
N SER A 46 2.75 16.61 -9.43
CA SER A 46 2.36 15.70 -10.50
C SER A 46 0.90 15.24 -10.35
N VAL A 47 0.02 16.08 -9.77
CA VAL A 47 -1.41 15.73 -9.62
C VAL A 47 -2.01 15.49 -11.00
N ASN A 48 -2.23 14.22 -11.35
CA ASN A 48 -3.20 13.85 -12.38
C ASN A 48 -4.35 13.00 -11.82
N ASN A 49 -4.20 12.37 -10.64
CA ASN A 49 -5.15 11.34 -10.17
C ASN A 49 -5.64 11.46 -8.71
N PHE A 50 -5.44 12.59 -8.01
CA PHE A 50 -5.84 12.70 -6.60
C PHE A 50 -7.24 13.31 -6.41
N GLY A 51 -8.28 12.47 -6.36
CA GLY A 51 -9.66 12.89 -6.05
C GLY A 51 -10.16 14.10 -6.85
N LEU A 52 -10.86 15.03 -6.19
CA LEU A 52 -11.35 16.27 -6.80
C LEU A 52 -10.21 17.18 -7.32
N LEU A 53 -9.00 17.07 -6.78
CA LEU A 53 -7.84 17.85 -7.26
C LEU A 53 -7.42 17.41 -8.68
N GLY A 54 -7.65 16.14 -9.04
CA GLY A 54 -7.45 15.63 -10.39
C GLY A 54 -8.35 16.32 -11.44
N LEU A 55 -9.47 16.92 -11.04
CA LEU A 55 -10.31 17.72 -11.94
C LEU A 55 -9.65 19.06 -12.31
N PHE A 56 -8.65 19.52 -11.55
CA PHE A 56 -7.92 20.77 -11.81
C PHE A 56 -6.49 20.50 -12.31
N ALA A 57 -6.12 19.23 -12.45
CA ALA A 57 -4.84 18.79 -12.99
C ALA A 57 -4.61 19.26 -14.44
N ARG A 58 -3.34 19.48 -14.79
CA ARG A 58 -2.92 19.73 -16.18
C ARG A 58 -3.12 18.46 -17.00
N GLY A 59 -3.96 18.53 -18.04
CA GLY A 59 -4.32 17.37 -18.87
C GLY A 59 -5.59 16.63 -18.42
N SER A 60 -6.31 17.14 -17.42
CA SER A 60 -7.63 16.60 -17.05
C SER A 60 -8.64 16.78 -18.17
N HIS A 61 -9.34 15.70 -18.56
CA HIS A 61 -10.45 15.71 -19.51
C HIS A 61 -11.79 16.18 -18.89
N ALA A 62 -11.78 16.63 -17.63
CA ALA A 62 -12.98 17.11 -16.94
C ALA A 62 -13.60 18.33 -17.65
N SER A 63 -14.93 18.33 -17.78
CA SER A 63 -15.66 19.43 -18.41
C SER A 63 -15.60 20.70 -17.56
N ARG A 64 -15.95 21.86 -18.16
CA ARG A 64 -16.05 23.12 -17.40
C ARG A 64 -17.12 23.05 -16.32
N LEU A 65 -18.19 22.30 -16.57
CA LEU A 65 -19.27 22.10 -15.61
C LEU A 65 -18.78 21.30 -14.41
N ASP A 66 -18.08 20.19 -14.64
CA ASP A 66 -17.54 19.35 -13.55
C ASP A 66 -16.62 20.14 -12.62
N ARG A 67 -15.76 20.99 -13.19
CA ARG A 67 -14.86 21.85 -12.41
C ARG A 67 -15.64 22.89 -11.59
N ARG A 68 -16.70 23.48 -12.15
CA ARG A 68 -17.56 24.43 -11.42
C ARG A 68 -18.32 23.75 -10.29
N LEU A 69 -18.90 22.58 -10.55
CA LEU A 69 -19.60 21.80 -9.53
C LEU A 69 -18.63 21.36 -8.42
N ALA A 70 -17.42 20.92 -8.78
CA ALA A 70 -16.39 20.58 -7.81
C ALA A 70 -15.97 21.79 -6.96
N MET A 71 -15.76 22.96 -7.56
CA MET A 71 -15.47 24.20 -6.81
C MET A 71 -16.63 24.58 -5.89
N ALA A 72 -17.86 24.57 -6.39
CA ALA A 72 -19.04 24.88 -5.59
C ALA A 72 -19.19 23.92 -4.41
N PHE A 73 -18.97 22.63 -4.63
CA PHE A 73 -18.95 21.61 -3.58
C PHE A 73 -17.86 21.86 -2.54
N ILE A 74 -16.61 22.11 -2.97
CA ILE A 74 -15.49 22.37 -2.06
C ILE A 74 -15.76 23.61 -1.21
N ILE A 75 -16.26 24.69 -1.83
CA ILE A 75 -16.60 25.94 -1.12
C ILE A 75 -17.76 25.71 -0.15
N ALA A 76 -18.83 25.02 -0.56
CA ALA A 76 -19.98 24.78 0.28
C ALA A 76 -19.63 23.90 1.49
N VAL A 77 -18.91 22.79 1.27
CA VAL A 77 -18.49 21.88 2.34
C VAL A 77 -17.44 22.52 3.24
N GLY A 78 -16.39 23.11 2.66
CA GLY A 78 -15.34 23.77 3.42
C GLY A 78 -15.87 24.97 4.21
N GLY A 79 -16.77 25.76 3.61
CA GLY A 79 -17.46 26.86 4.27
C GLY A 79 -18.37 26.38 5.41
N GLY A 80 -19.15 25.33 5.18
CA GLY A 80 -20.01 24.73 6.21
C GLY A 80 -19.22 24.19 7.41
N ILE A 81 -18.12 23.47 7.14
CA ILE A 81 -17.21 22.97 8.19
C ILE A 81 -16.58 24.12 8.98
N THR A 82 -16.11 25.16 8.28
CA THR A 82 -15.51 26.34 8.92
C THR A 82 -16.55 27.08 9.77
N TRP A 83 -17.78 27.20 9.27
CA TRP A 83 -18.88 27.87 9.96
C TRP A 83 -19.25 27.21 11.29
N VAL A 84 -19.17 25.87 11.38
CA VAL A 84 -19.37 25.14 12.64
C VAL A 84 -18.10 25.01 13.49
N GLY A 85 -16.99 25.64 13.10
CA GLY A 85 -15.72 25.62 13.83
C GLY A 85 -14.83 24.39 13.61
N GLY A 86 -15.21 23.46 12.71
CA GLY A 86 -14.50 22.20 12.47
C GLY A 86 -13.27 22.30 11.58
N GLY A 87 -12.83 23.51 11.20
CA GLY A 87 -11.71 23.70 10.28
C GLY A 87 -10.40 23.08 10.78
N TRP A 88 -10.13 23.19 12.09
CA TRP A 88 -8.94 22.58 12.71
C TRP A 88 -9.04 21.06 12.78
N ASP A 89 -10.23 20.51 13.05
CA ASP A 89 -10.47 19.07 13.08
C ASP A 89 -10.22 18.44 11.71
N VAL A 90 -10.66 19.10 10.64
CA VAL A 90 -10.36 18.65 9.27
C VAL A 90 -8.86 18.68 8.98
N LEU A 91 -8.18 19.75 9.40
CA LEU A 91 -6.73 19.84 9.21
C LEU A 91 -6.01 18.66 9.91
N TRP A 92 -6.30 18.43 11.18
CA TRP A 92 -5.57 17.45 12.00
C TRP A 92 -6.02 16.00 11.80
N LEU A 93 -7.30 15.75 11.52
CA LEU A 93 -7.83 14.38 11.40
C LEU A 93 -7.88 13.89 9.95
N TRP A 94 -7.83 14.80 8.97
CA TRP A 94 -7.93 14.43 7.56
C TRP A 94 -6.71 14.87 6.75
N VAL A 95 -6.39 16.17 6.73
CA VAL A 95 -5.33 16.70 5.85
C VAL A 95 -3.95 16.20 6.29
N VAL A 96 -3.59 16.35 7.57
CA VAL A 96 -2.30 15.90 8.09
C VAL A 96 -2.14 14.37 7.89
N PRO A 97 -3.08 13.50 8.32
CA PRO A 97 -2.97 12.06 8.09
C PRO A 97 -2.92 11.65 6.62
N ALA A 98 -3.66 12.34 5.74
CA ALA A 98 -3.60 12.07 4.30
C ALA A 98 -2.22 12.35 3.71
N PHE A 99 -1.46 13.30 4.28
CA PHE A 99 -0.13 13.66 3.80
C PHE A 99 0.98 12.85 4.45
N THR A 100 0.81 12.41 5.70
CA THR A 100 1.89 11.78 6.49
C THR A 100 1.68 10.29 6.75
N ILE A 101 0.47 9.91 7.17
CA ILE A 101 0.17 8.54 7.65
C ILE A 101 -0.28 7.65 6.50
N LEU A 102 -1.22 8.13 5.68
CA LEU A 102 -1.76 7.37 4.56
C LEU A 102 -0.68 6.91 3.56
N PRO A 103 0.20 7.79 3.01
CA PRO A 103 1.24 7.36 2.07
C PRO A 103 2.23 6.38 2.71
N LEU A 104 2.53 6.54 4.01
CA LEU A 104 3.37 5.63 4.76
C LEU A 104 2.75 4.22 4.80
N ILE A 105 1.48 4.13 5.20
CA ILE A 105 0.75 2.85 5.25
C ILE A 105 0.67 2.21 3.87
N LEU A 106 0.28 2.98 2.85
CA LEU A 106 0.17 2.47 1.49
C LEU A 106 1.51 1.97 0.96
N ARG A 107 2.61 2.65 1.27
CA ARG A 107 3.94 2.23 0.83
C ARG A 107 4.39 0.93 1.50
N VAL A 108 4.25 0.84 2.82
CA VAL A 108 4.57 -0.40 3.55
C VAL A 108 3.78 -1.56 2.96
N ARG A 109 2.48 -1.35 2.70
CA ARG A 109 1.61 -2.38 2.15
C ARG A 109 1.95 -2.78 0.72
N SER A 110 2.14 -1.82 -0.19
CA SER A 110 2.48 -2.13 -1.58
C SER A 110 3.79 -2.93 -1.69
N ILE A 111 4.81 -2.56 -0.91
CA ILE A 111 6.08 -3.30 -0.82
C ILE A 111 5.87 -4.66 -0.14
N ALA A 112 5.05 -4.73 0.91
CA ALA A 112 4.74 -5.98 1.59
C ALA A 112 4.08 -7.00 0.66
N GLU A 113 3.16 -6.53 -0.17
CA GLU A 113 2.31 -7.33 -1.04
C GLU A 113 3.08 -7.89 -2.25
N HIS A 114 3.87 -7.06 -2.94
CA HIS A 114 4.52 -7.43 -4.22
C HIS A 114 6.04 -7.23 -4.26
N GLY A 115 6.62 -6.55 -3.26
CA GLY A 115 8.04 -6.21 -3.24
C GLY A 115 8.94 -7.43 -3.42
N GLY A 116 9.76 -7.42 -4.48
CA GLY A 116 10.67 -8.50 -4.83
C GLY A 116 10.00 -9.80 -5.32
N ARG A 117 8.70 -9.79 -5.65
CA ARG A 117 7.96 -10.99 -6.08
C ARG A 117 7.33 -10.89 -7.48
N LEU A 118 7.55 -9.80 -8.22
CA LEU A 118 6.94 -9.61 -9.54
C LEU A 118 7.31 -10.73 -10.53
N ASP A 119 8.56 -11.21 -10.48
CA ASP A 119 9.06 -12.28 -11.35
C ASP A 119 8.91 -13.70 -10.75
N HIS A 120 8.29 -13.82 -9.56
CA HIS A 120 8.07 -15.12 -8.93
C HIS A 120 6.98 -15.92 -9.68
N PRO A 121 6.99 -17.26 -9.59
CA PRO A 121 5.90 -18.08 -10.12
C PRO A 121 4.58 -17.76 -9.42
N ASN A 122 3.46 -18.09 -10.08
CA ASN A 122 2.10 -17.81 -9.58
C ASN A 122 1.84 -18.27 -8.13
N ALA A 123 2.53 -19.31 -7.66
CA ALA A 123 2.42 -19.78 -6.28
C ALA A 123 2.95 -18.77 -5.24
N SER A 124 3.79 -17.81 -5.64
CA SER A 124 4.47 -16.87 -4.75
C SER A 124 4.70 -15.47 -5.34
N ASN A 125 3.95 -15.07 -6.36
CA ASN A 125 4.05 -13.77 -7.05
C ASN A 125 3.40 -12.60 -6.27
N ALA A 126 2.89 -12.87 -5.09
CA ALA A 126 2.44 -11.92 -4.07
C ALA A 126 2.67 -12.57 -2.69
N ARG A 127 2.65 -11.79 -1.61
CA ARG A 127 2.98 -12.26 -0.26
C ARG A 127 1.75 -12.43 0.62
N SER A 128 1.84 -13.36 1.55
CA SER A 128 0.91 -13.50 2.68
C SER A 128 1.71 -13.36 3.97
N ILE A 129 1.27 -12.47 4.86
CA ILE A 129 2.02 -12.12 6.08
C ILE A 129 1.20 -12.55 7.30
N ASP A 130 1.80 -13.28 8.25
CA ASP A 130 1.22 -13.47 9.57
C ASP A 130 1.54 -12.27 10.44
N VAL A 131 0.51 -11.71 11.09
CA VAL A 131 0.59 -10.43 11.80
C VAL A 131 0.05 -10.56 13.21
N GLY A 132 0.73 -9.91 14.17
CA GLY A 132 0.22 -9.75 15.53
C GLY A 132 -0.92 -8.75 15.62
N ILE A 133 -1.47 -8.53 16.82
CA ILE A 133 -2.60 -7.59 17.04
C ILE A 133 -2.23 -6.16 16.65
N ILE A 134 -1.02 -5.72 17.01
CA ILE A 134 -0.54 -4.36 16.73
C ILE A 134 -0.34 -4.16 15.22
N GLU A 135 0.35 -5.10 14.56
CA GLU A 135 0.59 -5.04 13.11
C GLU A 135 -0.72 -5.14 12.32
N ARG A 136 -1.68 -5.93 12.80
CA ARG A 136 -3.02 -6.02 12.23
C ARG A 136 -3.76 -4.69 12.26
N PHE A 137 -3.69 -3.97 13.37
CA PHE A 137 -4.35 -2.67 13.48
C PHE A 137 -3.68 -1.62 12.58
N LEU A 138 -2.34 -1.58 12.55
CA LEU A 138 -1.60 -0.52 11.84
C LEU A 138 -1.45 -0.76 10.34
N TRP A 139 -1.18 -1.99 9.92
CA TRP A 139 -0.73 -2.31 8.56
C TRP A 139 -1.66 -3.25 7.82
N ALA A 140 -2.41 -4.09 8.54
CA ALA A 140 -3.17 -5.18 7.96
C ALA A 140 -4.63 -5.27 8.43
N PRO A 141 -5.40 -4.16 8.44
CA PRO A 141 -6.80 -4.21 8.79
C PRO A 141 -7.55 -5.10 7.77
N CYS A 142 -8.63 -5.74 8.23
CA CYS A 142 -9.51 -6.54 7.37
C CYS A 142 -8.78 -7.60 6.53
N HIS A 143 -7.78 -8.29 7.08
CA HIS A 143 -7.06 -9.40 6.43
C HIS A 143 -6.37 -9.06 5.09
N ILE A 144 -6.09 -7.79 4.83
CA ILE A 144 -5.48 -7.38 3.56
C ILE A 144 -4.03 -7.89 3.40
N ASN A 145 -3.39 -8.30 4.50
CA ASN A 145 -2.13 -9.05 4.52
C ASN A 145 -2.21 -10.45 3.88
N ARG A 146 -3.39 -10.94 3.52
CA ARG A 146 -3.63 -12.18 2.77
C ARG A 146 -3.76 -11.89 1.27
N HIS A 147 -2.78 -11.15 0.75
CA HIS A 147 -2.86 -10.56 -0.59
C HIS A 147 -2.73 -11.59 -1.70
N TRP A 148 -1.85 -12.57 -1.52
CA TRP A 148 -1.76 -13.67 -2.48
C TRP A 148 -3.06 -14.46 -2.60
N GLU A 149 -3.74 -14.72 -1.46
CA GLU A 149 -5.03 -15.39 -1.45
C GLU A 149 -6.12 -14.55 -2.11
N HIS A 150 -6.08 -13.22 -1.92
CA HIS A 150 -6.98 -12.30 -2.60
C HIS A 150 -6.79 -12.35 -4.12
N HIS A 151 -5.55 -12.37 -4.61
CA HIS A 151 -5.26 -12.50 -6.05
C HIS A 151 -5.72 -13.82 -6.63
N LEU A 152 -5.54 -14.91 -5.90
CA LEU A 152 -5.98 -16.23 -6.33
C LEU A 152 -7.51 -16.33 -6.36
N CYS A 153 -8.20 -15.69 -5.40
CA CYS A 153 -9.65 -15.79 -5.22
C CYS A 153 -10.27 -14.43 -4.85
N PRO A 154 -10.32 -13.45 -5.78
CA PRO A 154 -10.74 -12.08 -5.46
C PRO A 154 -12.21 -11.94 -5.09
N ALA A 155 -13.03 -12.94 -5.42
CA ALA A 155 -14.43 -13.03 -5.03
C ALA A 155 -14.63 -13.42 -3.54
N VAL A 156 -13.60 -13.95 -2.88
CA VAL A 156 -13.70 -14.34 -1.47
C VAL A 156 -13.65 -13.08 -0.60
N PRO A 157 -14.65 -12.88 0.28
CA PRO A 157 -14.67 -11.71 1.14
C PRO A 157 -13.53 -11.78 2.15
N THR A 158 -13.03 -10.62 2.56
CA THR A 158 -11.82 -10.49 3.37
C THR A 158 -11.87 -11.23 4.71
N TYR A 159 -13.05 -11.31 5.35
CA TYR A 159 -13.23 -12.04 6.60
C TYR A 159 -13.04 -13.57 6.46
N ASN A 160 -13.14 -14.12 5.25
CA ASN A 160 -12.89 -15.52 4.95
C ASN A 160 -11.46 -15.80 4.45
N LEU A 161 -10.63 -14.78 4.21
CA LEU A 161 -9.29 -15.00 3.65
C LEU A 161 -8.40 -15.83 4.57
N SER A 162 -8.48 -15.67 5.89
CA SER A 162 -7.71 -16.51 6.82
C SER A 162 -8.08 -18.00 6.74
N LEU A 163 -9.37 -18.31 6.52
CA LEU A 163 -9.82 -19.69 6.28
C LEU A 163 -9.31 -20.21 4.94
N LEU A 164 -9.36 -19.38 3.90
CA LEU A 164 -8.81 -19.71 2.59
C LEU A 164 -7.30 -19.98 2.67
N THR A 165 -6.54 -19.14 3.37
CA THR A 165 -5.11 -19.33 3.65
C THR A 165 -4.85 -20.70 4.24
N ALA A 166 -5.61 -21.11 5.27
CA ALA A 166 -5.41 -22.40 5.92
C ALA A 166 -5.63 -23.57 4.96
N ARG A 167 -6.66 -23.51 4.12
CA ARG A 167 -6.96 -24.53 3.11
C ARG A 167 -5.91 -24.56 2.00
N LEU A 168 -5.54 -23.41 1.45
CA LEU A 168 -4.51 -23.33 0.41
C LEU A 168 -3.16 -23.84 0.92
N ALA A 169 -2.81 -23.53 2.18
CA ALA A 169 -1.58 -24.02 2.78
C ALA A 169 -1.52 -25.55 2.88
N SER A 170 -2.65 -26.23 3.14
CA SER A 170 -2.68 -27.70 3.23
C SER A 170 -2.54 -28.39 1.88
N PHE A 171 -3.05 -27.78 0.80
CA PHE A 171 -2.98 -28.35 -0.56
C PHE A 171 -1.73 -27.92 -1.33
N PHE A 172 -1.20 -26.73 -1.04
CA PHE A 172 -0.10 -26.10 -1.78
C PHE A 172 1.04 -25.68 -0.83
N PRO A 173 1.89 -26.61 -0.37
CA PRO A 173 2.94 -26.35 0.62
C PRO A 173 4.04 -25.38 0.13
N GLN A 174 4.14 -25.16 -1.19
CA GLN A 174 5.08 -24.22 -1.80
C GLN A 174 4.48 -22.84 -2.09
N SER A 175 3.21 -22.62 -1.73
CA SER A 175 2.53 -21.35 -1.97
C SER A 175 2.83 -20.31 -0.89
N SER A 176 2.59 -19.02 -1.19
CA SER A 176 2.63 -17.95 -0.19
C SER A 176 1.67 -18.18 0.98
N ALA A 177 0.55 -18.90 0.76
CA ALA A 177 -0.33 -19.27 1.85
C ALA A 177 0.33 -20.22 2.85
N ALA A 178 1.25 -21.11 2.42
CA ALA A 178 2.02 -21.99 3.30
C ALA A 178 3.30 -21.31 3.83
N GLN A 179 4.02 -20.60 2.97
CA GLN A 179 5.32 -19.98 3.25
C GLN A 179 5.16 -18.52 3.67
N ARG A 180 4.44 -18.30 4.75
CA ARG A 180 4.06 -16.95 5.20
C ARG A 180 5.22 -16.21 5.86
N THR A 181 5.40 -14.96 5.45
CA THR A 181 6.27 -14.00 6.13
C THR A 181 5.73 -13.71 7.53
N GLN A 182 6.61 -13.51 8.51
CA GLN A 182 6.24 -13.36 9.91
C GLN A 182 6.46 -11.93 10.38
N GLY A 183 5.40 -11.12 10.33
CA GLY A 183 5.44 -9.70 10.65
C GLY A 183 6.11 -8.82 9.59
N TYR A 184 6.04 -7.51 9.81
CA TYR A 184 6.55 -6.52 8.86
C TYR A 184 8.01 -6.15 9.12
N PHE A 185 8.37 -5.85 10.37
CA PHE A 185 9.65 -5.16 10.65
C PHE A 185 10.60 -5.93 11.56
N PHE A 186 10.05 -6.75 12.46
CA PHE A 186 10.79 -7.35 13.56
C PHE A 186 10.66 -8.86 13.49
N SER A 187 11.79 -9.58 13.61
CA SER A 187 12.00 -11.03 13.44
C SER A 187 12.91 -11.34 12.25
N ALA A 188 13.69 -12.42 12.38
CA ALA A 188 14.50 -12.98 11.29
C ALA A 188 13.67 -13.41 10.07
N ARG A 189 12.35 -13.63 10.26
CA ARG A 189 11.39 -14.00 9.22
C ARG A 189 10.44 -12.85 8.85
N SER A 190 10.75 -11.62 9.27
CA SER A 190 9.96 -10.43 8.94
C SER A 190 10.10 -10.05 7.47
N LEU A 191 9.15 -9.27 6.96
CA LEU A 191 9.20 -8.73 5.61
C LEU A 191 10.53 -8.02 5.36
N VAL A 192 10.99 -7.16 6.27
CA VAL A 192 12.26 -6.44 6.10
C VAL A 192 13.46 -7.39 6.01
N SER A 193 13.50 -8.44 6.84
CA SER A 193 14.58 -9.44 6.79
C SER A 193 14.54 -10.29 5.52
N GLU A 194 13.36 -10.57 5.00
CA GLU A 194 13.18 -11.30 3.74
C GLU A 194 13.60 -10.45 2.53
N LEU A 195 13.27 -9.16 2.53
CA LEU A 195 13.62 -8.22 1.46
C LEU A 195 15.10 -7.81 1.48
N TYR A 196 15.71 -7.77 2.66
CA TYR A 196 17.09 -7.35 2.89
C TYR A 196 17.79 -8.37 3.78
N PRO A 197 18.08 -9.59 3.28
CA PRO A 197 18.80 -10.58 4.05
C PRO A 197 20.17 -10.02 4.43
N ASN A 198 20.61 -10.29 5.66
CA ASN A 198 22.00 -10.05 6.05
C ASN A 198 22.84 -11.04 5.26
N THR A 199 23.33 -10.64 4.08
CA THR A 199 24.37 -11.42 3.42
C THR A 199 25.62 -11.25 4.27
N THR A 200 26.01 -12.30 4.99
CA THR A 200 27.41 -12.48 5.35
C THR A 200 28.18 -12.31 4.04
N PRO A 201 29.09 -11.33 3.92
CA PRO A 201 29.89 -11.20 2.72
C PRO A 201 30.56 -12.56 2.43
N PRO A 202 30.73 -12.95 1.15
CA PRO A 202 31.26 -14.28 0.82
C PRO A 202 32.63 -14.59 1.45
N TRP A 203 33.37 -13.58 1.93
CA TRP A 203 34.64 -13.72 2.65
C TRP A 203 34.51 -13.89 4.18
N LEU A 204 33.30 -14.05 4.70
CA LEU A 204 32.99 -14.28 6.13
C LEU A 204 32.13 -15.54 6.34
N ALA A 205 31.93 -16.35 5.30
CA ALA A 205 31.32 -17.66 5.38
C ALA A 205 32.44 -18.71 5.41
N ASP A 206 32.81 -19.14 6.61
CA ASP A 206 33.79 -20.22 6.86
C ASP A 206 33.22 -21.60 6.48
#